data_AF-A0A9E3TW71-F1
#
_entry.id   AF-A0A9E3TW71-F1
#
_cell.length_a   1.000
_cell.length_b   1.000
_cell.length_c   1.000
_cell.angle_alpha   90.00
_cell.angle_beta   90.00
_cell.angle_gamma   90.00
#
_symmetry.space_group_name_H-M   'P 1'
#
loop_
_entity.id
_entity.type
_entity.pdbx_description
1 polymer ?
#
loop_
_entity_poly.entity_id
_entity_poly.type
_entity_poly.pdbx_seq_one_letter_code
_entity_poly.pdbx_strand_id
1 'polypeptide(L)'
;MKRDMDLCRAILLRSQEKTDAKPSRDTVFEGYDPEIVGYNIYLLSQAGLLDDGNQSLTNANSYRHWMIGNLTWEGNEFIDAAAKENIWERTKTYVSSKGLEMTFDIAKEALAIVTTKMLTGE
;
A
#
# COMPACT_ATOMS: atom_id res chain seq x y z
N MET A 1 15.71 -0.03 -4.83
CA MET A 1 14.53 -0.38 -5.65
C MET A 1 13.57 0.81 -5.64
N LYS A 2 12.78 1.03 -6.71
CA LYS A 2 11.84 2.15 -6.77
C LYS A 2 10.54 1.77 -6.06
N ARG A 3 9.98 2.68 -5.26
CA ARG A 3 8.64 2.53 -4.68
C ARG A 3 7.60 2.65 -5.80
N ASP A 4 6.72 1.66 -5.89
CA ASP A 4 5.59 1.66 -6.81
C ASP A 4 4.31 1.76 -6.01
N MET A 5 3.62 2.89 -6.10
CA MET A 5 2.43 3.14 -5.29
C MET A 5 1.21 2.34 -5.75
N ASP A 6 1.11 1.95 -7.02
CA ASP A 6 0.04 1.09 -7.48
C ASP A 6 0.25 -0.34 -6.93
N LEU A 7 1.51 -0.80 -6.89
CA LEU A 7 1.87 -2.05 -6.21
C LEU A 7 1.62 -1.98 -4.70
N CYS A 8 1.97 -0.87 -4.05
CA CYS A 8 1.66 -0.64 -2.63
C CYS A 8 0.16 -0.76 -2.36
N ARG A 9 -0.69 -0.11 -3.16
CA ARG A 9 -2.14 -0.20 -3.04
C ARG A 9 -2.63 -1.64 -3.24
N ALA A 10 -2.12 -2.35 -4.25
CA ALA A 10 -2.49 -3.74 -4.50
C ALA A 10 -2.14 -4.67 -3.33
N ILE A 11 -0.97 -4.49 -2.70
CA ILE A 11 -0.57 -5.23 -1.50
C ILE A 11 -1.53 -4.97 -0.33
N LEU A 12 -1.90 -3.70 -0.09
CA LEU A 12 -2.82 -3.34 0.99
C LEU A 12 -4.24 -3.89 0.74
N LEU A 13 -4.75 -3.80 -0.50
CA LEU A 13 -6.02 -4.42 -0.88
C LEU A 13 -5.98 -5.93 -0.62
N ARG A 14 -4.90 -6.59 -1.02
CA ARG A 14 -4.78 -8.03 -0.77
C ARG A 14 -4.74 -8.35 0.71
N SER A 15 -4.09 -7.51 1.51
CA SER A 15 -4.11 -7.62 2.97
C SER A 15 -5.52 -7.45 3.55
N GLN A 16 -6.36 -6.59 2.98
CA GLN A 16 -7.75 -6.37 3.40
C GLN A 16 -8.64 -7.60 3.15
N GLU A 17 -8.36 -8.35 2.09
CA GLU A 17 -9.11 -9.56 1.71
C GLU A 17 -8.75 -10.80 2.53
N LYS A 18 -7.69 -10.76 3.34
CA LYS A 18 -7.28 -11.91 4.16
C LYS A 18 -8.35 -12.20 5.21
N THR A 19 -8.79 -13.47 5.27
CA THR A 19 -9.78 -13.94 6.25
C THR A 19 -9.16 -14.45 7.54
N ASP A 20 -7.83 -14.58 7.59
CA ASP A 20 -7.09 -14.98 8.78
C ASP A 20 -5.90 -14.03 9.05
N ALA A 21 -5.44 -14.04 10.29
CA ALA A 21 -4.38 -13.14 10.76
C ALA A 21 -2.97 -13.60 10.37
N LYS A 22 -2.81 -14.68 9.59
CA LYS A 22 -1.48 -15.24 9.28
C LYS A 22 -0.85 -14.52 8.11
N PRO A 23 0.45 -14.21 8.14
CA PRO A 23 1.14 -13.71 6.94
C PRO A 23 1.07 -14.75 5.81
N SER A 24 0.82 -14.30 4.58
CA SER A 24 0.72 -15.16 3.40
C SER A 24 1.60 -14.64 2.27
N ARG A 25 2.11 -15.58 1.46
CA ARG A 25 2.56 -15.29 0.10
C ARG A 25 1.37 -15.40 -0.82
N ASP A 26 1.26 -14.48 -1.75
CA ASP A 26 0.08 -14.38 -2.60
C ASP A 26 0.37 -14.63 -4.06
N THR A 27 -0.50 -15.43 -4.69
CA THR A 27 -0.40 -15.78 -6.12
C THR A 27 -0.76 -14.60 -7.01
N VAL A 28 -1.48 -13.60 -6.48
CA VAL A 28 -1.83 -12.35 -7.19
C VAL A 28 -0.58 -11.61 -7.70
N PHE A 29 0.59 -11.84 -7.10
CA PHE A 29 1.84 -11.21 -7.48
C PHE A 29 2.79 -12.10 -8.29
N GLU A 30 2.34 -13.23 -8.85
CA GLU A 30 3.19 -14.17 -9.61
C GLU A 30 3.90 -13.57 -10.84
N GLY A 31 3.41 -12.45 -11.38
CA GLY A 31 4.07 -11.70 -12.47
C GLY A 31 5.12 -10.67 -12.02
N TYR A 32 5.24 -10.42 -10.71
CA TYR A 32 6.21 -9.48 -10.16
C TYR A 32 7.46 -10.20 -9.67
N ASP A 33 8.62 -9.54 -9.70
CA ASP A 33 9.80 -10.04 -9.00
C ASP A 33 9.50 -10.09 -7.48
N PRO A 34 9.60 -11.27 -6.83
CA PRO A 34 9.36 -11.40 -5.40
C PRO A 34 10.22 -10.46 -4.54
N GLU A 35 11.40 -10.06 -5.00
CA GLU A 35 12.25 -9.10 -4.29
C GLU A 35 11.61 -7.69 -4.29
N ILE A 36 11.01 -7.29 -5.41
CA ILE A 36 10.31 -6.00 -5.53
C ILE A 36 9.05 -6.00 -4.66
N VAL A 37 8.27 -7.08 -4.69
CA VAL A 37 7.06 -7.20 -3.85
C VAL A 37 7.44 -7.13 -2.38
N GLY A 38 8.41 -7.94 -1.96
CA GLY A 38 8.89 -7.95 -0.59
C GLY A 38 9.44 -6.60 -0.12
N TYR A 39 10.15 -5.88 -1.00
CA TYR A 39 10.67 -4.56 -0.69
C TYR A 39 9.53 -3.56 -0.45
N ASN A 40 8.46 -3.62 -1.23
CA ASN A 40 7.29 -2.74 -1.03
C ASN A 40 6.50 -3.13 0.22
N ILE A 41 6.38 -4.42 0.56
CA ILE A 41 5.81 -4.87 1.85
C ILE A 41 6.63 -4.28 3.01
N TYR A 42 7.96 -4.39 2.94
CA TYR A 42 8.85 -3.80 3.95
C TYR A 42 8.62 -2.29 4.10
N LEU A 43 8.55 -1.54 3.00
CA LEU A 43 8.26 -0.10 3.06
C LEU A 43 6.89 0.21 3.66
N LEU A 44 5.86 -0.57 3.35
CA LEU A 44 4.52 -0.40 3.92
C LEU A 44 4.50 -0.67 5.44
N SER A 45 5.28 -1.64 5.90
CA SER A 45 5.48 -1.87 7.34
C SER A 45 6.23 -0.72 8.01
N GLN A 46 7.28 -0.19 7.39
CA GLN A 46 8.00 0.99 7.90
C GLN A 46 7.10 2.24 7.93
N ALA A 47 6.14 2.36 7.02
CA ALA A 47 5.13 3.41 7.00
C ALA A 47 3.99 3.17 8.00
N GLY A 48 4.02 2.07 8.77
CA GLY A 48 3.01 1.77 9.78
C GLY A 48 1.66 1.33 9.21
N LEU A 49 1.58 0.87 7.96
CA LEU A 49 0.33 0.44 7.31
C LEU A 49 0.11 -1.06 7.36
N LEU A 50 1.20 -1.82 7.41
CA LEU A 50 1.19 -3.25 7.66
C LEU A 50 1.92 -3.55 8.96
N ASP A 51 1.33 -4.42 9.76
CA ASP A 51 2.06 -5.09 10.83
C ASP A 51 3.15 -5.97 10.20
N ASP A 52 4.40 -5.78 10.62
CA ASP A 52 5.51 -6.58 10.14
C ASP A 52 5.45 -8.02 10.68
N GLY A 53 4.61 -8.31 11.68
CA GLY A 53 4.44 -9.65 12.25
C GLY A 53 5.73 -10.22 12.83
N ASN A 54 6.66 -9.36 13.27
CA ASN A 54 8.03 -9.71 13.65
C ASN A 54 8.82 -10.41 12.53
N GLN A 55 8.53 -10.08 11.27
CA GLN A 55 9.32 -10.55 10.14
C GLN A 55 10.74 -9.98 10.25
N SER A 56 11.67 -10.85 10.61
CA SER A 56 13.08 -10.49 10.74
C SER A 56 13.87 -10.93 9.51
N LEU A 57 14.81 -10.10 9.07
CA LEU A 57 15.81 -10.44 8.04
C LEU A 57 16.87 -11.39 8.62
N THR A 58 16.48 -12.51 9.22
CA THR A 58 17.43 -13.40 9.95
C THR A 58 18.08 -14.45 9.07
N ASN A 59 17.52 -14.75 7.89
CA ASN A 59 18.09 -15.72 6.95
C ASN A 59 18.40 -15.04 5.61
N ALA A 60 19.57 -14.39 5.54
CA ALA A 60 20.15 -13.81 4.33
C ALA A 60 19.36 -12.66 3.66
N ASN A 61 19.34 -11.46 4.27
CA ASN A 61 19.11 -10.12 3.66
C ASN A 61 18.32 -10.05 2.33
N SER A 62 17.15 -10.70 2.27
CA SER A 62 16.42 -10.87 1.02
C SER A 62 14.97 -10.49 1.26
N TYR A 63 14.48 -9.55 0.46
CA TYR A 63 13.10 -9.11 0.55
C TYR A 63 12.13 -10.20 0.07
N ARG A 64 12.55 -11.18 -0.74
CA ARG A 64 11.71 -12.29 -1.25
C ARG A 64 10.99 -13.12 -0.17
N HIS A 65 11.44 -13.03 1.08
CA HIS A 65 10.83 -13.75 2.20
C HIS A 65 9.78 -12.95 2.97
N TRP A 66 9.61 -11.67 2.64
CA TRP A 66 8.55 -10.85 3.20
C TRP A 66 7.18 -11.35 2.71
N MET A 67 6.26 -11.41 3.65
CA MET A 67 4.88 -11.87 3.51
C MET A 67 3.95 -10.72 3.89
N ILE A 68 2.75 -10.76 3.32
CA ILE A 68 1.75 -9.72 3.55
C ILE A 68 1.21 -9.87 4.97
N GLY A 69 1.54 -8.89 5.83
CA GLY A 69 1.08 -8.79 7.20
C GLY A 69 -0.41 -8.49 7.32
N ASN A 70 -0.85 -8.03 8.49
CA ASN A 70 -2.20 -7.51 8.67
C ASN A 70 -2.18 -5.99 8.53
N LEU A 71 -3.29 -5.39 8.11
CA LEU A 71 -3.42 -3.94 8.11
C LEU A 71 -3.37 -3.42 9.55
N THR A 72 -2.63 -2.34 9.76
CA THR A 72 -2.76 -1.54 10.99
C THR A 72 -4.04 -0.71 10.93
N TRP A 73 -4.34 0.03 12.01
CA TRP A 73 -5.45 1.00 11.98
C TRP A 73 -5.29 2.01 10.83
N GLU A 74 -4.10 2.61 10.71
CA GLU A 74 -3.79 3.57 9.65
C GLU A 74 -3.82 2.93 8.25
N GLY A 75 -3.41 1.66 8.14
CA GLY A 75 -3.52 0.88 6.91
C GLY A 75 -4.97 0.70 6.47
N ASN A 76 -5.89 0.44 7.42
CA ASN A 76 -7.32 0.34 7.14
C ASN A 76 -7.89 1.69 6.67
N GLU A 77 -7.61 2.79 7.38
CA GLU A 77 -8.10 4.12 6.99
C GLU A 77 -7.60 4.53 5.60
N PHE A 78 -6.33 4.25 5.29
CA PHE A 78 -5.77 4.54 3.98
C PHE A 78 -6.45 3.71 2.89
N ILE A 79 -6.59 2.40 3.08
CA ILE A 79 -7.12 1.53 2.03
C ILE A 79 -8.62 1.74 1.82
N ASP A 80 -9.40 2.06 2.85
CA ASP A 80 -10.82 2.38 2.70
C ASP A 80 -11.05 3.60 1.80
N ALA A 81 -10.16 4.60 1.89
CA ALA A 81 -10.16 5.75 0.98
C ALA A 81 -9.64 5.40 -0.42
N ALA A 82 -8.57 4.60 -0.50
CA ALA A 82 -7.89 4.28 -1.75
C ALA A 82 -8.51 3.11 -2.54
N ALA A 83 -9.40 2.31 -1.95
CA ALA A 83 -9.89 1.07 -2.53
C ALA A 83 -10.67 1.30 -3.83
N LYS A 84 -11.43 2.40 -3.91
CA LYS A 84 -12.23 2.70 -5.09
C LYS A 84 -11.35 3.26 -6.21
N GLU A 85 -11.36 2.58 -7.36
CA GLU A 85 -10.52 2.94 -8.52
C GLU A 85 -10.72 4.39 -8.98
N ASN A 86 -11.97 4.86 -9.00
CA ASN A 86 -12.28 6.24 -9.39
C ASN A 86 -11.69 7.29 -8.43
N ILE A 87 -11.58 6.98 -7.14
CA ILE A 87 -10.94 7.86 -6.15
C ILE A 87 -9.42 7.82 -6.38
N TRP A 88 -8.86 6.63 -6.53
CA TRP A 88 -7.43 6.44 -6.73
C TRP A 88 -6.91 7.16 -7.98
N GLU A 89 -7.60 7.05 -9.12
CA GLU A 89 -7.22 7.74 -10.35
C GLU A 89 -7.31 9.27 -10.23
N ARG A 90 -8.33 9.78 -9.50
CA ARG A 90 -8.44 11.21 -9.19
C ARG A 90 -7.31 11.68 -8.29
N THR A 91 -6.91 10.88 -7.31
CA THR A 91 -5.76 11.15 -6.44
C THR A 91 -4.47 11.23 -7.26
N LYS A 92 -4.19 10.23 -8.11
CA LYS A 92 -3.03 10.25 -9.01
C LYS A 92 -3.01 11.49 -9.89
N THR A 93 -4.15 11.83 -10.49
CA THR A 93 -4.32 13.02 -11.32
C THR A 93 -4.06 14.30 -10.52
N TYR A 94 -4.61 14.41 -9.30
CA TYR A 94 -4.41 15.56 -8.43
C TYR A 94 -2.93 15.76 -8.09
N VAL A 95 -2.25 14.71 -7.64
CA VAL A 95 -0.81 14.75 -7.31
C VAL A 95 0.02 15.13 -8.53
N SER A 96 -0.23 14.49 -9.68
CA SER A 96 0.48 14.78 -10.93
C SER A 96 0.26 16.22 -11.41
N SER A 97 -0.96 16.76 -11.27
CA SER A 97 -1.28 18.16 -11.63
C SER A 97 -0.49 19.19 -10.81
N LYS A 98 0.02 18.79 -9.64
CA LYS A 98 0.88 19.62 -8.78
C LYS A 98 2.37 19.44 -9.06
N GLY A 99 2.74 18.58 -10.02
CA GLY A 99 4.14 18.26 -10.34
C GLY A 99 4.85 17.48 -9.24
N LEU A 100 4.09 16.80 -8.37
CA LEU A 100 4.63 16.05 -7.25
C LEU A 100 4.76 14.56 -7.60
N GLU A 101 5.77 13.90 -7.03
CA GLU A 101 5.84 12.43 -7.02
C GLU A 101 4.93 11.89 -5.91
N MET A 102 4.26 10.76 -6.17
CA MET A 102 3.35 10.18 -5.19
C MET A 102 4.14 9.46 -4.10
N THR A 103 4.39 10.17 -3.00
CA THR A 103 4.83 9.58 -1.74
C THR A 103 3.66 9.09 -0.91
N PHE A 104 3.93 8.32 0.14
CA PHE A 104 2.87 7.85 1.03
C PHE A 104 2.14 9.03 1.70
N ASP A 105 2.90 9.96 2.28
CA ASP A 105 2.33 11.16 2.90
C ASP A 105 1.52 11.99 1.91
N ILE A 106 2.06 12.20 0.70
CA ILE A 106 1.36 12.92 -0.38
C ILE A 106 0.10 12.17 -0.80
N ALA A 107 0.13 10.85 -0.91
CA ALA A 107 -1.04 10.05 -1.25
C ALA A 107 -2.11 10.15 -0.16
N LYS A 108 -1.73 10.13 1.12
CA LYS A 108 -2.63 10.28 2.26
C LYS A 108 -3.32 11.65 2.25
N GLU A 109 -2.54 12.72 2.10
CA GLU A 109 -3.08 14.08 1.99
C GLU A 109 -3.99 14.25 0.78
N ALA A 110 -3.56 13.77 -0.39
CA ALA A 110 -4.33 13.86 -1.62
C ALA A 110 -5.64 13.07 -1.54
N LEU A 111 -5.64 11.88 -0.94
CA LEU A 111 -6.85 11.09 -0.69
C LEU A 111 -7.83 11.84 0.20
N ALA A 112 -7.38 12.45 1.29
CA ALA A 112 -8.22 13.26 2.17
C ALA A 112 -8.86 14.45 1.43
N ILE A 113 -8.09 15.13 0.58
CA ILE A 113 -8.58 16.26 -0.23
C ILE A 113 -9.62 15.77 -1.24
N VAL A 114 -9.31 14.71 -2.01
CA VAL A 114 -10.21 14.19 -3.05
C VAL A 114 -11.52 13.68 -2.45
N THR A 115 -11.46 12.95 -1.34
CA THR A 115 -12.65 12.44 -0.64
C THR A 115 -13.50 13.56 -0.05
N THR A 116 -12.86 14.59 0.53
CA THR A 116 -13.56 15.76 1.05
C THR A 116 -14.29 16.53 -0.05
N LYS A 117 -13.65 16.74 -1.22
CA LYS A 117 -14.30 17.36 -2.38
C LYS A 117 -15.54 16.59 -2.84
N MET A 118 -15.48 15.25 -2.82
CA MET A 118 -16.64 14.41 -3.13
C MET A 118 -17.78 14.57 -2.10
N LEU A 119 -17.45 14.80 -0.83
CA LEU A 119 -18.45 15.06 0.21
C LEU A 119 -19.08 16.46 0.07
N THR A 120 -18.29 17.47 -0.33
CA THR A 120 -18.75 18.85 -0.48
C THR A 120 -19.39 19.14 -1.85
N GLY A 121 -19.24 18.24 -2.82
CA GLY A 121 -19.79 18.38 -4.18
C GLY A 121 -18.95 19.25 -5.11
N GLU A 122 -17.67 19.46 -4.79
CA GLU A 122 -16.69 20.26 -5.56
C GLU A 122 -15.82 19.43 -6.52
#